data_AF-C5KKH5-F1
#
_entry.id   AF-C5KKH5-F1
#
_cell.length_a   1.000
_cell.length_b   1.000
_cell.length_c   1.000
_cell.angle_alpha   90.00
_cell.angle_beta   90.00
_cell.angle_gamma   90.00
#
_symmetry.space_group_name_H-M   'P 1'
#
loop_
_entity.id
_entity.type
_entity.pdbx_description
1 polymer ?
#
loop_
_entity_poly.entity_id
_entity_poly.type
_entity_poly.pdbx_seq_one_letter_code
_entity_poly.pdbx_strand_id
1 'polypeptide(L)'
;MSKDLWLPKAELEKNPEYIQCREYMARHRISELLHDLLASVAFHKPEGGREGVMSFMAQQLKRRGTEGAEAGGLFDMKEIESVFHMADLLKQGTITREQCRSALKALACSARQEEMIDGVPGDKSTSLEIPLKVDLSTFVELARKAFSLRVEDIAVSG
;
A
#
# COMPACT_ATOMS: atom_id res chain seq x y z
N MET A 1 18.64 27.99 7.20
CA MET A 1 18.53 26.83 6.27
C MET A 1 18.62 27.38 4.86
N SER A 2 19.66 27.00 4.10
CA SER A 2 19.93 27.56 2.77
C SER A 2 18.84 27.14 1.77
N LYS A 3 18.41 28.08 0.92
CA LYS A 3 17.40 27.91 -0.14
C LYS A 3 17.95 27.17 -1.37
N ASP A 4 19.22 26.77 -1.35
CA ASP A 4 19.94 26.23 -2.52
C ASP A 4 19.94 24.70 -2.63
N LEU A 5 19.25 23.98 -1.74
CA LEU A 5 19.33 22.50 -1.69
C LEU A 5 18.23 21.76 -2.44
N TRP A 6 17.29 22.48 -3.08
CA TRP A 6 16.20 21.86 -3.84
C TRP A 6 16.43 22.03 -5.33
N LEU A 7 16.95 20.99 -5.96
CA LEU A 7 16.90 20.85 -7.41
C LEU A 7 15.43 20.75 -7.85
N PRO A 8 15.02 21.38 -8.97
CA PRO A 8 13.72 21.15 -9.56
C PRO A 8 13.47 19.65 -9.80
N LYS A 9 12.22 19.17 -9.64
CA LYS A 9 11.88 17.74 -9.79
C LYS A 9 12.44 17.12 -11.08
N ALA A 10 12.34 17.84 -12.20
CA ALA A 10 12.84 17.39 -13.50
C ALA A 10 14.38 17.24 -13.57
N GLU A 11 15.12 17.92 -12.69
CA GLU A 11 16.58 17.80 -12.56
C GLU A 11 16.96 16.70 -11.56
N LEU A 12 16.21 16.58 -10.45
CA LEU A 12 16.35 15.44 -9.52
C LEU A 12 16.15 14.11 -10.22
N GLU A 13 15.11 14.01 -11.06
CA GLU A 13 14.78 12.77 -11.78
C GLU A 13 15.85 12.34 -12.79
N LYS A 14 16.78 13.23 -13.17
CA LYS A 14 17.93 12.93 -14.02
C LYS A 14 19.20 12.64 -13.23
N ASN A 15 19.22 12.94 -11.93
CA ASN A 15 20.36 12.68 -11.08
C ASN A 15 20.50 11.16 -10.82
N PRO A 16 21.68 10.57 -11.07
CA PRO A 16 21.89 9.13 -10.92
C PRO A 16 21.78 8.65 -9.46
N GLU A 17 22.22 9.44 -8.48
CA GLU A 17 22.06 9.12 -7.05
C GLU A 17 20.57 9.11 -6.65
N TYR A 18 19.78 10.05 -7.16
CA TYR A 18 18.34 10.10 -6.91
C TYR A 18 17.61 8.90 -7.50
N ILE A 19 17.97 8.49 -8.73
CA ILE A 19 17.42 7.29 -9.36
C ILE A 19 17.76 6.05 -8.53
N GLN A 20 19.03 5.88 -8.13
CA GLN A 20 19.45 4.75 -7.29
C GLN A 20 18.71 4.73 -5.94
N CYS A 21 18.52 5.89 -5.32
CA CYS A 21 17.76 6.02 -4.08
C CYS A 21 16.30 5.59 -4.28
N ARG A 22 15.63 6.06 -5.35
CA ARG A 22 14.27 5.66 -5.68
C ARG A 22 14.14 4.16 -5.94
N GLU A 23 15.07 3.58 -6.68
CA GLU A 23 15.11 2.14 -6.94
C GLU A 23 15.31 1.33 -5.67
N TYR A 24 16.20 1.78 -4.78
CA TYR A 24 16.41 1.16 -3.48
C TYR A 24 15.13 1.23 -2.62
N MET A 25 14.52 2.41 -2.50
CA MET A 25 13.28 2.60 -1.75
C MET A 25 12.16 1.71 -2.28
N ALA A 26 12.00 1.60 -3.60
CA ALA A 26 10.99 0.75 -4.21
C ALA A 26 11.29 -0.75 -4.02
N ARG A 27 12.55 -1.17 -4.19
CA ARG A 27 12.98 -2.57 -3.99
C ARG A 27 12.73 -3.04 -2.57
N HIS A 28 12.95 -2.16 -1.59
CA HIS A 28 12.80 -2.46 -0.17
C HIS A 28 11.46 -2.02 0.42
N ARG A 29 10.50 -1.55 -0.42
CA ARG A 29 9.16 -1.12 -0.01
C ARG A 29 9.17 -0.11 1.15
N ILE A 30 10.13 0.82 1.14
CA ILE A 30 10.36 1.76 2.25
C ILE A 30 9.21 2.77 2.34
N SER A 31 8.71 3.23 1.20
CA SER A 31 7.59 4.18 1.15
C SER A 31 6.32 3.58 1.75
N GLU A 32 6.05 2.33 1.38
CA GLU A 32 4.94 1.54 1.89
C GLU A 32 5.06 1.33 3.41
N LEU A 33 6.23 0.89 3.90
CA LEU A 33 6.48 0.72 5.34
C LEU A 33 6.25 2.02 6.12
N LEU A 34 6.73 3.14 5.59
CA LEU A 34 6.58 4.43 6.25
C LEU A 34 5.11 4.88 6.29
N HIS A 35 4.37 4.67 5.20
CA HIS A 35 2.95 4.96 5.14
C HIS A 35 2.18 4.22 6.24
N ASP A 36 2.42 2.92 6.41
CA ASP A 36 1.72 2.15 7.43
C ASP A 36 2.07 2.56 8.86
N LEU A 37 3.34 2.86 9.12
CA LEU A 37 3.77 3.33 10.43
C LEU A 37 3.07 4.63 10.79
N LEU A 38 2.95 5.54 9.81
CA LEU A 38 2.23 6.80 9.99
C LEU A 38 0.72 6.58 10.16
N ALA A 39 0.11 5.68 9.37
CA ALA A 39 -1.29 5.30 9.54
C ALA A 39 -1.55 4.69 10.93
N SER A 40 -0.65 3.81 11.39
CA SER A 40 -0.70 3.19 12.72
C SER A 40 -0.61 4.24 13.83
N VAL A 41 0.26 5.23 13.69
CA VAL A 41 0.39 6.36 14.62
C VAL A 41 -0.88 7.22 14.61
N ALA A 42 -1.43 7.52 13.43
CA ALA A 42 -2.64 8.32 13.28
C ALA A 42 -3.88 7.63 13.89
N PHE A 43 -3.97 6.30 13.76
CA PHE A 43 -5.04 5.49 14.31
C PHE A 43 -4.94 5.35 15.84
N HIS A 44 -3.80 4.88 16.34
CA HIS A 44 -3.63 4.57 17.76
C HIS A 44 -3.38 5.82 18.62
N LYS A 45 -2.92 6.92 18.02
CA LYS A 45 -2.64 8.21 18.69
C LYS A 45 -1.86 8.03 20.00
N PRO A 46 -0.64 7.47 19.95
CA PRO A 46 0.14 7.17 21.15
C PRO A 46 0.38 8.42 22.00
N GLU A 47 0.21 8.27 23.32
CA GLU A 47 0.44 9.34 24.30
C GLU A 47 1.93 9.63 24.50
N GLY A 48 2.28 10.66 25.27
CA GLY A 48 3.69 10.98 25.57
C GLY A 48 4.41 11.80 24.48
N GLY A 49 3.66 12.40 23.57
CA GLY A 49 4.19 13.32 22.55
C GLY A 49 5.23 12.65 21.64
N ARG A 50 6.34 13.34 21.37
CA ARG A 50 7.38 12.84 20.46
C ARG A 50 7.98 11.51 20.92
N GLU A 51 8.29 11.37 22.22
CA GLU A 51 8.95 10.16 22.73
C GLU A 51 8.04 8.95 22.66
N GLY A 52 6.77 9.11 23.01
CA GLY A 52 5.79 8.03 22.92
C GLY A 52 5.50 7.60 21.47
N VAL A 53 5.41 8.55 20.53
CA VAL A 53 5.32 8.24 19.09
C VAL A 53 6.55 7.46 18.61
N MET A 54 7.76 7.90 18.96
CA MET A 54 9.00 7.21 18.56
C MET A 54 9.09 5.80 19.15
N SER A 55 8.73 5.63 20.43
CA SER A 55 8.70 4.32 21.08
C SER A 55 7.67 3.39 20.43
N PHE A 56 6.48 3.90 20.13
CA PHE A 56 5.44 3.15 19.41
C PHE A 56 5.94 2.71 18.03
N MET A 57 6.48 3.62 17.22
CA MET A 57 6.99 3.29 15.88
C MET A 57 8.13 2.26 15.94
N ALA A 58 9.04 2.37 16.92
CA ALA A 58 10.12 1.41 17.12
C ALA A 58 9.59 0.01 17.49
N GLN A 59 8.54 -0.06 18.32
CA GLN A 59 7.88 -1.33 18.65
C GLN A 59 7.19 -1.95 17.42
N GLN A 60 6.47 -1.15 16.62
CA GLN A 60 5.84 -1.61 15.38
C GLN A 60 6.89 -2.14 14.38
N LEU A 61 8.00 -1.43 14.22
CA LEU A 61 9.14 -1.87 13.40
C LEU A 61 9.75 -3.18 13.91
N LYS A 62 9.97 -3.29 15.22
CA LYS A 62 10.51 -4.52 15.83
C LYS A 62 9.58 -5.70 15.62
N ARG A 63 8.27 -5.53 15.83
CA ARG A 63 7.24 -6.55 15.58
C ARG A 63 7.33 -7.06 14.15
N ARG A 64 7.33 -6.15 13.17
CA ARG A 64 7.50 -6.45 11.73
C ARG A 64 8.84 -7.09 11.38
N GLY A 65 9.89 -6.78 12.12
CA GLY A 65 11.21 -7.41 11.96
C GLY A 65 11.28 -8.84 12.49
N THR A 66 10.53 -9.16 13.56
CA THR A 66 10.58 -10.47 14.23
C THR A 66 9.55 -11.47 13.72
N GLU A 67 8.35 -11.00 13.39
CA GLU A 67 7.22 -11.82 12.94
C GLU A 67 7.14 -11.86 11.39
N GLY A 68 8.10 -11.24 10.69
CA GLY A 68 8.10 -11.13 9.23
C GLY A 68 7.06 -10.13 8.71
N ALA A 69 6.90 -10.06 7.38
CA ALA A 69 5.88 -9.21 6.76
C ALA A 69 4.45 -9.51 7.26
N GLU A 70 4.22 -10.71 7.83
CA GLU A 70 2.96 -11.17 8.41
C GLU A 70 2.54 -10.40 9.69
N ALA A 71 3.49 -9.81 10.42
CA ALA A 71 3.24 -9.07 11.68
C ALA A 71 2.48 -7.75 11.52
N GLY A 72 2.35 -7.30 10.28
CA GLY A 72 2.03 -5.93 9.93
C GLY A 72 2.08 -5.78 8.43
N GLY A 73 1.42 -6.70 7.73
CA GLY A 73 1.14 -6.57 6.32
C GLY A 73 0.51 -5.21 6.08
N LEU A 74 0.89 -4.59 4.97
CA LEU A 74 0.41 -3.28 4.51
C LEU A 74 -1.11 -3.11 4.59
N PHE A 75 -1.84 -4.22 4.58
CA PHE A 75 -3.25 -4.29 4.92
C PHE A 75 -3.53 -5.51 5.80
N ASP A 76 -4.27 -5.31 6.89
CA ASP A 76 -4.97 -6.41 7.56
C ASP A 76 -6.05 -6.92 6.58
N MET A 77 -6.34 -8.23 6.58
CA MET A 77 -7.47 -8.79 5.82
C MET A 77 -8.76 -8.04 6.09
N LYS A 78 -8.96 -7.60 7.33
CA LYS A 78 -10.11 -6.78 7.72
C LYS A 78 -10.18 -5.46 6.98
N GLU A 79 -9.05 -4.84 6.65
CA GLU A 79 -9.01 -3.58 5.89
C GLU A 79 -9.39 -3.83 4.43
N ILE A 80 -8.88 -4.91 3.81
CA ILE A 80 -9.24 -5.31 2.44
C ILE A 80 -10.75 -5.63 2.36
N GLU A 81 -11.27 -6.41 3.30
CA GLU A 81 -12.70 -6.73 3.42
C GLU A 81 -13.55 -5.48 3.63
N SER A 82 -13.12 -4.58 4.51
CA SER A 82 -13.83 -3.33 4.77
C SER A 82 -13.94 -2.46 3.52
N VAL A 83 -12.85 -2.34 2.75
CA VAL A 83 -12.87 -1.58 1.49
C VAL A 83 -13.77 -2.23 0.45
N PHE A 84 -13.78 -3.56 0.35
CA PHE A 84 -14.74 -4.26 -0.52
C PHE A 84 -16.18 -3.95 -0.12
N HIS A 85 -16.51 -4.04 1.17
CA HIS A 85 -17.86 -3.77 1.66
C HIS A 85 -18.29 -2.30 1.50
N MET A 86 -17.34 -1.35 1.56
CA MET A 86 -17.61 0.05 1.22
C MET A 86 -17.90 0.25 -0.27
N ALA A 87 -17.30 -0.55 -1.14
CA ALA A 87 -17.57 -0.52 -2.58
C ALA A 87 -18.87 -1.24 -2.96
N ASP A 88 -19.26 -2.30 -2.24
CA ASP A 88 -20.53 -3.03 -2.40
C ASP A 88 -21.70 -2.32 -1.72
N LEU A 89 -22.02 -1.11 -2.20
CA LEU A 89 -23.08 -0.27 -1.64
C LEU A 89 -24.46 -0.95 -1.61
N LEU A 90 -24.71 -1.87 -2.54
CA LEU A 90 -25.98 -2.60 -2.66
C LEU A 90 -25.98 -3.93 -1.87
N LYS A 91 -24.88 -4.29 -1.21
CA LYS A 91 -24.70 -5.55 -0.45
C LYS A 91 -25.04 -6.79 -1.28
N GLN A 92 -24.67 -6.78 -2.56
CA GLN A 92 -24.95 -7.86 -3.49
C GLN A 92 -23.92 -9.00 -3.42
N GLY A 93 -22.87 -8.83 -2.63
CA GLY A 93 -21.74 -9.76 -2.54
C GLY A 93 -20.77 -9.63 -3.72
N THR A 94 -20.99 -8.65 -4.61
CA THR A 94 -20.17 -8.43 -5.80
C THR A 94 -20.16 -6.96 -6.20
N ILE A 95 -19.04 -6.50 -6.76
CA ILE A 95 -18.85 -5.13 -7.25
C ILE A 95 -18.53 -5.14 -8.76
N THR A 96 -18.79 -4.03 -9.45
CA THR A 96 -18.40 -3.86 -10.86
C THR A 96 -16.90 -3.67 -11.00
N ARG A 97 -16.37 -3.82 -12.21
CA ARG A 97 -14.97 -3.51 -12.53
C ARG A 97 -14.54 -2.12 -12.05
N GLU A 98 -15.36 -1.11 -12.29
CA GLU A 98 -15.05 0.28 -11.97
C GLU A 98 -15.00 0.49 -10.45
N GLN A 99 -15.95 -0.12 -9.73
CA GLN A 99 -15.96 -0.13 -8.27
C GLN A 99 -14.73 -0.85 -7.71
N CYS A 100 -14.38 -2.02 -8.25
CA CYS A 100 -13.17 -2.76 -7.89
C CYS A 100 -11.91 -1.93 -8.11
N ARG A 101 -11.78 -1.27 -9.27
CA ARG A 101 -10.63 -0.41 -9.57
C ARG A 101 -10.52 0.75 -8.58
N SER A 102 -11.64 1.42 -8.30
CA SER A 102 -11.69 2.52 -7.34
C SER A 102 -11.32 2.06 -5.92
N ALA A 103 -11.84 0.90 -5.51
CA ALA A 103 -11.56 0.30 -4.22
C ALA A 103 -10.08 -0.09 -4.07
N LEU A 104 -9.48 -0.72 -5.08
CA LEU A 104 -8.04 -1.03 -5.09
C LEU A 104 -7.19 0.24 -5.03
N LYS A 105 -7.60 1.31 -5.71
CA LYS A 105 -6.90 2.60 -5.63
C LYS A 105 -6.98 3.24 -4.26
N ALA A 106 -8.09 3.08 -3.54
CA ALA A 106 -8.21 3.55 -2.16
C ALA A 106 -7.24 2.84 -1.20
N LEU A 107 -6.80 1.63 -1.56
CA LEU A 107 -5.78 0.85 -0.86
C LEU A 107 -4.36 1.08 -1.43
N ALA A 108 -4.18 1.87 -2.49
CA ALA A 108 -2.84 2.10 -3.03
C ALA A 108 -2.10 3.13 -2.16
N CYS A 109 -0.86 2.81 -1.78
CA CYS A 109 0.04 3.68 -1.01
C CYS A 109 1.25 4.15 -1.82
N SER A 110 1.41 3.70 -3.07
CA SER A 110 2.48 4.15 -3.95
C SER A 110 2.03 4.24 -5.42
N ALA A 111 2.68 5.15 -6.16
CA ALA A 111 2.42 5.33 -7.59
C ALA A 111 2.58 4.02 -8.39
N ARG A 112 3.49 3.15 -7.96
CA ARG A 112 3.70 1.82 -8.57
C ARG A 112 2.48 0.91 -8.41
N GLN A 113 1.80 0.95 -7.26
CA GLN A 113 0.59 0.17 -7.03
C GLN A 113 -0.57 0.73 -7.88
N GLU A 114 -0.69 2.05 -7.99
CA GLU A 114 -1.66 2.68 -8.89
C GLU A 114 -1.40 2.31 -10.37
N GLU A 115 -0.14 2.35 -10.81
CA GLU A 115 0.27 1.92 -12.16
C GLU A 115 -0.04 0.43 -12.40
N MET A 116 0.09 -0.44 -11.40
CA MET A 116 -0.29 -1.84 -11.51
C MET A 116 -1.81 -2.01 -11.71
N ILE A 117 -2.62 -1.14 -11.11
CA ILE A 117 -4.09 -1.17 -11.18
C ILE A 117 -4.60 -0.60 -12.52
N ASP A 118 -4.05 0.53 -12.97
CA ASP A 118 -4.50 1.24 -14.17
C ASP A 118 -3.75 0.85 -15.45
N GLY A 119 -2.55 0.31 -15.31
CA GLY A 119 -1.57 0.20 -16.39
C GLY A 119 -0.78 1.50 -16.59
N VAL A 120 0.34 1.39 -17.29
CA VAL A 120 1.12 2.55 -17.71
C VAL A 120 0.45 3.19 -18.94
N PRO A 121 0.28 4.52 -19.01
CA PRO A 121 -0.22 5.18 -20.20
C PRO A 121 0.60 4.81 -21.44
N GLY A 122 0.00 4.13 -22.42
CA GLY A 122 0.66 3.68 -23.64
C GLY A 122 1.20 2.24 -23.61
N ASP A 123 1.17 1.56 -22.46
CA ASP A 123 1.52 0.14 -22.33
C ASP A 123 0.45 -0.62 -21.51
N LYS A 124 -0.41 -1.34 -22.22
CA LYS A 124 -1.49 -2.14 -21.63
C LYS A 124 -1.03 -3.51 -21.11
N SER A 125 0.25 -3.87 -21.29
CA SER A 125 0.75 -5.19 -20.89
C SER A 125 0.92 -5.34 -19.37
N THR A 126 0.85 -4.24 -18.61
CA THR A 126 1.14 -4.19 -17.18
C THR A 126 -0.08 -3.97 -16.29
N SER A 127 -1.27 -3.73 -16.85
CA SER A 127 -2.50 -3.50 -16.07
C SER A 127 -3.11 -4.80 -15.51
N LEU A 128 -3.65 -4.72 -14.30
CA LEU A 128 -4.51 -5.76 -13.74
C LEU A 128 -5.73 -6.05 -14.62
N GLU A 129 -5.89 -7.32 -14.99
CA GLU A 129 -7.12 -7.80 -15.63
C GLU A 129 -8.23 -7.95 -14.59
N ILE A 130 -9.10 -6.95 -14.51
CA ILE A 130 -10.24 -6.95 -13.57
C ILE A 130 -11.49 -7.50 -14.29
N PRO A 131 -12.14 -8.56 -13.76
CA PRO A 131 -13.40 -9.07 -14.29
C PRO A 131 -14.53 -8.03 -14.30
N LEU A 132 -15.60 -8.27 -15.06
CA LEU A 132 -16.77 -7.39 -15.09
C LEU A 132 -17.51 -7.33 -13.75
N LYS A 133 -17.47 -8.44 -13.02
CA LYS A 133 -18.13 -8.64 -11.72
C LYS A 133 -17.13 -9.35 -10.81
N VAL A 134 -16.89 -8.77 -9.64
CA VAL A 134 -15.83 -9.17 -8.71
C VAL A 134 -16.47 -9.46 -7.36
N ASP A 135 -16.33 -10.68 -6.85
CA ASP A 135 -16.71 -11.02 -5.48
C ASP A 135 -15.55 -10.75 -4.49
N LEU A 136 -15.79 -10.95 -3.19
CA LEU A 136 -14.77 -10.68 -2.17
C LEU A 136 -13.50 -11.52 -2.39
N SER A 137 -13.64 -12.80 -2.73
CA SER A 137 -12.48 -13.67 -2.97
C SER A 137 -11.62 -13.16 -4.12
N THR A 138 -12.26 -12.83 -5.24
CA THR A 138 -11.60 -12.27 -6.42
C THR A 138 -10.96 -10.92 -6.10
N PHE A 139 -11.64 -10.07 -5.32
CA PHE A 139 -11.10 -8.78 -4.90
C PHE A 139 -9.82 -8.94 -4.07
N VAL A 140 -9.82 -9.88 -3.12
CA VAL A 140 -8.64 -10.20 -2.30
C VAL A 140 -7.48 -10.68 -3.17
N GLU A 141 -7.73 -11.54 -4.16
CA GLU A 141 -6.69 -11.98 -5.10
C GLU A 141 -6.13 -10.84 -5.94
N LEU A 142 -6.99 -9.95 -6.43
CA LEU A 142 -6.57 -8.75 -7.17
C LEU A 142 -5.75 -7.81 -6.28
N ALA A 143 -6.14 -7.61 -5.02
CA ALA A 143 -5.38 -6.82 -4.04
C ALA A 143 -4.02 -7.45 -3.73
N ARG A 144 -3.95 -8.77 -3.54
CA ARG A 144 -2.69 -9.50 -3.38
C ARG A 144 -1.76 -9.25 -4.56
N LYS A 145 -2.28 -9.37 -5.79
CA LYS A 145 -1.51 -9.15 -7.02
C LYS A 145 -1.08 -7.69 -7.17
N ALA A 146 -1.97 -6.74 -6.90
CA ALA A 146 -1.70 -5.29 -6.99
C ALA A 146 -0.61 -4.84 -6.02
N PHE A 147 -0.65 -5.35 -4.79
CA PHE A 147 0.21 -4.88 -3.70
C PHE A 147 1.38 -5.81 -3.40
N SER A 148 1.55 -6.87 -4.21
CA SER A 148 2.55 -7.92 -4.01
C SER A 148 2.50 -8.49 -2.60
N LEU A 149 1.28 -8.74 -2.10
CA LEU A 149 1.06 -9.43 -0.82
C LEU A 149 1.35 -10.92 -1.02
N ARG A 150 2.20 -11.51 -0.18
CA ARG A 150 2.53 -12.93 -0.21
C ARG A 150 1.35 -13.76 0.33
N VAL A 151 1.33 -15.06 0.02
CA VAL A 151 0.29 -16.01 0.49
C VAL A 151 0.19 -15.98 2.02
N GLU A 152 1.36 -15.91 2.64
CA GLU A 152 1.74 -15.66 4.04
C GLU A 152 1.08 -14.42 4.69
N ASP A 153 0.82 -13.35 3.93
CA ASP A 153 0.33 -12.05 4.48
C ASP A 153 -1.17 -12.04 4.83
N ILE A 154 -1.87 -13.16 4.70
CA ILE A 154 -3.32 -13.26 4.95
C ILE A 154 -3.52 -14.29 6.05
N ALA A 155 -3.62 -13.78 7.27
CA ALA A 155 -3.97 -14.54 8.45
C ALA A 155 -5.27 -15.30 8.19
N VAL A 156 -5.18 -16.61 7.96
CA VAL A 156 -6.29 -17.52 8.22
C VAL A 156 -6.43 -17.52 9.74
N SER A 157 -7.31 -16.66 10.23
CA SER A 157 -7.70 -16.63 11.64
C SER A 157 -8.41 -17.95 11.92
N GLY A 158 -7.66 -18.91 12.47
CA GLY A 158 -8.20 -20.08 13.18
C GLY A 158 -8.51 -19.73 14.62
#